data_AF-A0AAD2DP63-F1
#
_entry.id   AF-A0AAD2DP63-F1
#
_cell.length_a   1.000
_cell.length_b   1.000
_cell.length_c   1.000
_cell.angle_alpha   90.00
_cell.angle_beta   90.00
_cell.angle_gamma   90.00
#
_symmetry.space_group_name_H-M   'P 1'
#
loop_
_entity.id
_entity.type
_entity.pdbx_description
1 polymer ?
#
loop_
_entity_poly.entity_id
_entity_poly.type
_entity_poly.pdbx_seq_one_letter_code
_entity_poly.pdbx_strand_id
1 'polypeptide(L)'
;MNCVFWIFYGLPIVHPDSLLVVTINGIGLAMELIYLCIFFVFTSPKNRRTILLFLLGEIAVFAVMVVLTLHFFHSHQARSMFVGVVCDIFGIIMYGSPLSIVRKVFKTKSVEFLPFWLCFAGFMNGLFWFTYAFLKTIDPYLAVGNGIGALLGLIQLCVYVYFSHFGKARQGVMPSEVPLESAGIDWKPSAPPL
;
A
#
# COMPACT_ATOMS: atom_id res chain seq x y z
N MET A 1 -10.87 5.88 3.01
CA MET A 1 -11.23 5.30 4.34
C MET A 1 -10.12 5.34 5.42
N ASN A 2 -8.90 4.84 5.17
CA ASN A 2 -7.88 4.73 6.25
C ASN A 2 -7.48 6.09 6.85
N CYS A 3 -7.26 7.11 6.02
CA CYS A 3 -6.95 8.46 6.47
C CYS A 3 -8.03 9.01 7.42
N VAL A 4 -9.32 8.86 7.09
CA VAL A 4 -10.40 9.39 7.92
C VAL A 4 -10.52 8.67 9.27
N PHE A 5 -10.17 7.38 9.34
CA PHE A 5 -10.12 6.65 10.61
C PHE A 5 -9.00 7.15 11.51
N TRP A 6 -7.80 7.36 10.97
CA TRP A 6 -6.69 7.93 11.73
C TRP A 6 -6.88 9.40 12.11
N ILE A 7 -7.57 10.19 11.28
CA ILE A 7 -8.02 11.53 11.67
C ILE A 7 -8.91 11.43 12.90
N PHE A 8 -9.93 10.57 12.88
CA PHE A 8 -10.84 10.41 14.02
C PHE A 8 -10.12 9.90 15.27
N TYR A 9 -9.21 8.93 15.11
CA TYR A 9 -8.34 8.46 16.19
C TYR A 9 -7.60 9.63 16.84
N GLY A 10 -6.92 10.46 16.06
CA GLY A 10 -6.08 11.55 16.57
C GLY A 10 -6.85 12.78 17.10
N LEU A 11 -8.18 12.82 16.98
CA LEU A 11 -8.95 13.94 17.53
C LEU A 11 -8.92 13.92 19.06
N PRO A 12 -8.88 15.08 19.74
CA PRO A 12 -8.80 15.15 21.21
C PRO A 12 -9.93 14.43 21.96
N ILE A 13 -11.09 14.26 21.33
CA ILE A 13 -12.22 13.52 21.92
C ILE A 13 -11.98 12.01 21.99
N VAL A 14 -11.13 11.47 21.12
CA VAL A 14 -10.75 10.05 21.05
C VAL A 14 -9.38 9.85 21.71
N HIS A 15 -8.31 10.31 21.07
CA HIS A 15 -6.92 10.18 21.55
C HIS A 15 -6.26 11.57 21.64
N PRO A 16 -6.20 12.16 22.85
CA PRO A 16 -5.55 13.46 23.08
C PRO A 16 -4.10 13.53 22.58
N ASP A 17 -3.60 14.76 22.38
CA ASP A 17 -2.19 15.03 22.07
C ASP A 17 -1.62 14.43 20.77
N SER A 18 -2.49 14.05 19.83
CA SER A 18 -2.15 13.34 18.58
C SER A 18 -2.25 14.18 17.31
N LEU A 19 -1.97 15.49 17.42
CA LEU A 19 -2.14 16.45 16.33
C LEU A 19 -1.38 16.04 15.05
N LEU A 20 -0.18 15.47 15.17
CA LEU A 20 0.61 15.03 14.01
C LEU A 20 -0.09 13.92 13.21
N VAL A 21 -0.82 13.02 13.90
CA VAL A 21 -1.61 11.98 13.25
C VAL A 21 -2.76 12.62 12.46
N VAL A 22 -3.42 13.61 13.04
CA VAL A 22 -4.52 14.34 12.37
C VAL A 22 -4.02 15.08 11.13
N THR A 23 -2.90 15.81 11.23
CA THR A 23 -2.42 16.65 10.13
C THR A 23 -1.95 15.83 8.94
N ILE A 24 -1.15 14.77 9.15
CA ILE A 24 -0.65 13.95 8.04
C ILE A 24 -1.78 13.22 7.33
N ASN A 25 -2.74 12.66 8.09
CA ASN A 25 -3.87 11.94 7.51
C ASN A 25 -4.87 12.91 6.89
N GLY A 26 -4.98 14.15 7.38
CA GLY A 26 -5.72 15.23 6.73
C GLY A 26 -5.17 15.56 5.35
N ILE A 27 -3.84 15.69 5.23
CA ILE A 27 -3.18 15.87 3.92
C ILE A 27 -3.40 14.63 3.04
N GLY A 28 -3.26 13.43 3.60
CA GLY A 28 -3.56 12.16 2.92
C GLY A 28 -4.98 12.12 2.35
N LEU A 29 -5.98 12.46 3.16
CA LEU A 29 -7.38 12.52 2.76
C LEU A 29 -7.59 13.56 1.65
N ALA A 30 -6.99 14.74 1.75
CA ALA A 30 -7.07 15.76 0.70
C ALA A 30 -6.50 15.24 -0.63
N MET A 31 -5.34 14.58 -0.61
CA MET A 31 -4.75 13.96 -1.79
C MET A 31 -5.64 12.85 -2.36
N GLU A 32 -6.16 11.95 -1.51
CA GLU A 32 -7.10 10.89 -1.92
C GLU A 32 -8.33 11.47 -2.62
N LEU A 33 -8.92 12.53 -2.07
CA LEU A 33 -10.08 13.21 -2.66
C LEU A 33 -9.73 13.86 -4.01
N ILE A 34 -8.57 14.50 -4.14
CA ILE A 34 -8.09 15.06 -5.42
C ILE A 34 -7.96 13.94 -6.47
N TYR A 35 -7.31 12.83 -6.13
CA TYR A 35 -7.16 11.70 -7.04
C TYR A 35 -8.51 11.11 -7.46
N LEU A 36 -9.44 10.94 -6.51
CA LEU A 36 -10.78 10.44 -6.78
C LEU A 36 -11.59 11.41 -7.65
N CYS A 37 -11.48 12.72 -7.43
CA CYS A 37 -12.14 13.74 -8.25
C CYS A 37 -11.65 13.68 -9.71
N ILE A 38 -10.33 13.62 -9.90
CA ILE A 38 -9.74 13.48 -11.24
C ILE A 38 -10.25 12.18 -11.89
N PHE A 39 -10.16 11.05 -11.19
CA PHE A 39 -10.63 9.77 -11.72
C PHE A 39 -12.13 9.79 -12.04
N PHE A 40 -12.95 10.39 -11.21
CA PHE A 40 -14.39 10.51 -11.41
C PHE A 40 -14.73 11.31 -12.67
N VAL A 41 -14.03 12.42 -12.91
CA VAL A 41 -14.21 13.26 -14.12
C VAL A 41 -13.89 12.46 -15.38
N PHE A 42 -12.79 11.70 -15.40
CA PHE A 42 -12.31 11.03 -16.61
C PHE A 42 -12.81 9.59 -16.82
N THR A 43 -13.51 8.99 -15.85
CA THR A 43 -13.98 7.60 -15.97
C THR A 43 -15.37 7.47 -16.61
N SER A 44 -15.72 6.24 -17.01
CA SER A 44 -17.01 5.93 -17.63
C SER A 44 -18.20 6.08 -16.66
N PRO A 45 -19.43 6.35 -17.14
CA PRO A 45 -20.61 6.46 -16.27
C PRO A 45 -20.85 5.24 -15.37
N LYS A 46 -20.57 4.03 -15.86
CA LYS A 46 -20.64 2.79 -15.07
C LYS A 46 -19.68 2.84 -13.88
N ASN A 47 -18.44 3.25 -14.11
CA ASN A 47 -17.43 3.37 -13.05
C ASN A 47 -17.75 4.50 -12.08
N ARG A 48 -18.33 5.62 -12.56
CA ARG A 48 -18.80 6.72 -11.69
C ARG A 48 -19.82 6.22 -10.66
N ARG A 49 -20.81 5.42 -11.09
CA ARG A 49 -21.78 4.82 -10.16
C ARG A 49 -21.09 3.91 -9.14
N THR A 50 -20.13 3.10 -9.57
CA THR A 50 -19.34 2.25 -8.66
C THR A 50 -18.61 3.08 -7.61
N ILE A 51 -17.90 4.15 -8.00
CA ILE A 51 -17.19 5.04 -7.07
C ILE A 51 -18.15 5.65 -6.05
N LEU A 52 -19.31 6.16 -6.49
CA LEU A 52 -20.30 6.75 -5.59
C LEU A 52 -20.83 5.74 -4.56
N LEU A 53 -21.07 4.50 -4.97
CA LEU A 53 -21.50 3.43 -4.06
C LEU A 53 -20.42 3.09 -3.03
N PHE A 54 -19.16 3.02 -3.44
CA PHE A 54 -18.05 2.82 -2.51
C PHE A 54 -17.91 3.99 -1.54
N LEU A 55 -17.95 5.23 -2.01
CA LEU A 55 -17.89 6.43 -1.16
C LEU A 55 -19.04 6.48 -0.15
N LEU A 56 -20.26 6.17 -0.58
CA LEU A 56 -21.41 6.08 0.33
C LEU A 56 -21.19 4.99 1.39
N GLY A 57 -20.65 3.84 0.98
CA GLY A 57 -20.25 2.78 1.92
C GLY A 57 -19.20 3.23 2.92
N GLU A 58 -18.15 3.94 2.49
CA GLU A 58 -17.12 4.48 3.38
C GLU A 58 -17.70 5.48 4.39
N ILE A 59 -18.56 6.39 3.94
CA ILE A 59 -19.24 7.36 4.82
C ILE A 59 -20.11 6.63 5.84
N ALA A 60 -20.87 5.62 5.41
CA ALA A 60 -21.73 4.85 6.31
C ALA A 60 -20.91 4.09 7.37
N VAL A 61 -19.84 3.40 6.96
CA VAL A 61 -18.95 2.70 7.90
C VAL A 61 -18.29 3.67 8.88
N PHE A 62 -17.83 4.83 8.40
CA PHE A 62 -17.25 5.86 9.26
C PHE A 62 -18.27 6.42 10.26
N ALA A 63 -19.49 6.71 9.81
CA ALA A 63 -20.56 7.20 10.67
C ALA A 63 -20.93 6.17 11.76
N VAL A 64 -21.04 4.89 11.40
CA VAL A 64 -21.27 3.80 12.37
C VAL A 64 -20.14 3.75 13.39
N MET A 65 -18.88 3.80 12.96
CA MET A 65 -17.74 3.82 13.88
C MET A 65 -17.82 5.00 14.85
N VAL A 66 -18.09 6.22 14.37
CA VAL A 66 -18.22 7.41 15.23
C VAL A 66 -19.34 7.26 16.24
N VAL A 67 -20.52 6.79 15.81
CA VAL A 67 -21.67 6.56 16.70
C VAL A 67 -21.33 5.52 17.76
N LEU A 68 -20.75 4.38 17.37
CA LEU A 68 -20.34 3.34 18.32
C LEU A 68 -19.33 3.88 19.33
N THR A 69 -18.32 4.61 18.85
CA THR A 69 -17.28 5.20 19.70
C THR A 69 -17.85 6.17 20.73
N LEU A 70 -18.66 7.13 20.29
CA LEU A 70 -19.11 8.22 21.15
C LEU A 70 -20.29 7.84 22.06
N HIS A 71 -21.11 6.87 21.64
CA HIS A 71 -22.27 6.42 22.43
C HIS A 71 -21.89 5.40 23.51
N PHE A 72 -21.04 4.41 23.17
CA PHE A 72 -20.75 3.31 24.09
C PHE A 72 -19.49 3.55 24.94
N PHE A 73 -18.53 4.37 24.48
CA PHE A 73 -17.27 4.58 25.18
C PHE A 73 -17.14 6.01 25.68
N HIS A 74 -16.95 6.17 26.99
CA HIS A 74 -16.95 7.47 27.66
C HIS A 74 -15.56 7.97 28.06
N SER A 75 -14.59 7.08 28.25
CA SER A 75 -13.20 7.43 28.54
C SER A 75 -12.35 7.50 27.27
N HIS A 76 -11.32 8.37 27.28
CA HIS A 76 -10.34 8.46 26.19
C HIS A 76 -9.65 7.13 25.93
N GLN A 77 -9.29 6.39 26.98
CA GLN A 77 -8.65 5.08 26.86
C GLN A 77 -9.52 4.08 26.09
N ALA A 78 -10.82 3.99 26.42
CA ALA A 78 -11.72 3.05 25.77
C ALA A 78 -12.01 3.44 24.31
N ARG A 79 -12.18 4.75 24.03
CA ARG A 79 -12.35 5.26 22.66
C ARG A 79 -11.11 5.00 21.80
N SER A 80 -9.93 5.30 22.34
CA SER A 80 -8.64 5.08 21.66
C SER A 80 -8.41 3.60 21.39
N MET A 81 -8.73 2.72 22.34
CA MET A 81 -8.65 1.28 22.13
C MET A 81 -9.54 0.81 20.98
N PHE A 82 -10.83 1.17 21.01
CA PHE A 82 -11.76 0.73 19.99
C PHE A 82 -11.38 1.26 18.60
N VAL A 83 -11.15 2.57 18.48
CA VAL A 83 -10.82 3.19 17.18
C VAL A 83 -9.43 2.74 16.70
N GLY A 84 -8.44 2.66 17.59
CA GLY A 84 -7.08 2.23 17.27
C GLY A 84 -7.02 0.80 16.73
N VAL A 85 -7.74 -0.15 17.35
CA VAL A 85 -7.85 -1.52 16.84
C VAL A 85 -8.48 -1.56 15.44
N VAL A 86 -9.54 -0.76 15.20
CA VAL A 86 -10.15 -0.66 13.88
C VAL A 86 -9.16 -0.07 12.86
N CYS A 87 -8.44 1.00 13.21
CA CYS A 87 -7.39 1.58 12.38
C CYS A 87 -6.32 0.56 11.99
N ASP A 88 -5.84 -0.24 12.96
CA ASP A 88 -4.83 -1.27 12.72
C ASP A 88 -5.32 -2.38 11.80
N ILE A 89 -6.53 -2.89 12.02
CA ILE A 89 -7.11 -3.93 11.14
C ILE A 89 -7.15 -3.43 9.69
N PHE A 90 -7.69 -2.23 9.46
CA PHE A 90 -7.77 -1.66 8.12
C PHE A 90 -6.38 -1.33 7.54
N GLY A 91 -5.46 -0.83 8.38
CA GLY A 91 -4.08 -0.55 7.98
C GLY A 91 -3.32 -1.83 7.55
N ILE A 92 -3.48 -2.92 8.30
CA ILE A 92 -2.87 -4.21 7.98
C ILE A 92 -3.43 -4.78 6.68
N ILE A 93 -4.76 -4.69 6.46
CA ILE A 93 -5.39 -5.11 5.20
C ILE A 93 -4.78 -4.36 4.00
N MET A 94 -4.49 -3.06 4.15
CA MET A 94 -3.89 -2.26 3.06
C MET A 94 -2.50 -2.76 2.65
N TYR A 95 -1.74 -3.38 3.56
CA TYR A 95 -0.46 -3.99 3.21
C TYR A 95 -0.58 -5.20 2.27
N GLY A 96 -1.79 -5.71 2.02
CA GLY A 96 -2.03 -6.69 0.96
C GLY A 96 -1.59 -6.21 -0.43
N SER A 97 -1.76 -4.90 -0.72
CA SER A 97 -1.34 -4.31 -2.00
C SER A 97 0.17 -4.42 -2.25
N PRO A 98 1.07 -3.89 -1.39
CA PRO A 98 2.51 -4.04 -1.59
C PRO A 98 2.98 -5.51 -1.55
N LEU A 99 2.36 -6.38 -0.75
CA LEU A 99 2.66 -7.83 -0.78
C LEU A 99 2.37 -8.46 -2.15
N SER A 100 1.28 -8.04 -2.81
CA SER A 100 0.93 -8.52 -4.15
C SER A 100 2.02 -8.17 -5.18
N ILE A 101 2.67 -7.01 -5.03
CA ILE A 101 3.79 -6.59 -5.87
C ILE A 101 5.01 -7.44 -5.61
N VAL A 102 5.36 -7.70 -4.33
CA VAL A 102 6.45 -8.62 -3.98
C VAL A 102 6.23 -9.99 -4.64
N ARG A 103 5.01 -10.54 -4.54
CA ARG A 103 4.65 -11.80 -5.23
C ARG A 103 4.84 -11.70 -6.74
N LYS A 104 4.49 -10.56 -7.37
CA LYS A 104 4.71 -10.33 -8.80
C LYS A 104 6.21 -10.35 -9.14
N VAL A 105 7.07 -9.69 -8.36
CA VAL A 105 8.53 -9.71 -8.54
C VAL A 105 9.07 -11.14 -8.50
N PHE A 106 8.63 -11.98 -7.57
CA PHE A 106 9.06 -13.37 -7.51
C PHE A 106 8.66 -14.19 -8.74
N LYS A 107 7.51 -13.88 -9.36
CA LYS A 107 7.02 -14.55 -10.57
C LYS A 107 7.72 -14.04 -11.83
N THR A 108 7.83 -12.73 -12.00
CA THR A 108 8.40 -12.09 -13.20
C THR A 108 9.92 -12.01 -13.15
N LYS A 109 10.53 -12.21 -11.98
CA LYS A 109 11.97 -11.99 -11.72
C LYS A 109 12.42 -10.56 -12.05
N SER A 110 11.49 -9.62 -12.10
CA SER A 110 11.72 -8.21 -12.46
C SER A 110 11.16 -7.28 -11.38
N VAL A 111 11.90 -6.21 -11.09
CA VAL A 111 11.54 -5.17 -10.12
C VAL A 111 10.87 -3.95 -10.76
N GLU A 112 10.43 -4.05 -12.01
CA GLU A 112 9.79 -2.95 -12.76
C GLU A 112 8.60 -2.31 -12.01
N PHE A 113 7.81 -3.14 -11.32
CA PHE A 113 6.64 -2.69 -10.54
C PHE A 113 6.98 -2.38 -9.07
N LEU A 114 8.23 -2.49 -8.66
CA LEU A 114 8.70 -2.28 -7.27
C LEU A 114 9.76 -1.17 -7.23
N PRO A 115 9.36 0.11 -7.36
CA PRO A 115 10.31 1.22 -7.39
C PRO A 115 11.00 1.40 -6.03
N PHE A 116 12.34 1.50 -6.05
CA PHE A 116 13.16 1.60 -4.84
C PHE A 116 12.74 2.73 -3.90
N TRP A 117 12.60 3.96 -4.43
CA TRP A 117 12.30 5.13 -3.61
C TRP A 117 10.94 5.04 -2.90
N LEU A 118 9.96 4.36 -3.52
CA LEU A 118 8.67 4.11 -2.88
C LEU A 118 8.80 3.14 -1.71
N CYS A 119 9.58 2.07 -1.89
CA CYS A 119 9.85 1.09 -0.83
C CYS A 119 10.62 1.72 0.33
N PHE A 120 11.62 2.53 0.01
CA PHE A 120 12.44 3.24 1.01
C PHE A 120 11.60 4.26 1.78
N ALA A 121 10.81 5.09 1.09
CA ALA A 121 9.90 6.03 1.73
C ALA A 121 8.88 5.31 2.62
N GLY A 122 8.31 4.19 2.16
CA GLY A 122 7.39 3.38 2.95
C GLY A 122 8.04 2.80 4.21
N PHE A 123 9.26 2.28 4.10
CA PHE A 123 10.04 1.79 5.24
C PHE A 123 10.31 2.89 6.26
N MET A 124 10.84 4.04 5.82
CA MET A 124 11.15 5.17 6.69
C MET A 124 9.89 5.75 7.33
N ASN A 125 8.77 5.83 6.59
CA ASN A 125 7.50 6.23 7.14
C ASN A 125 7.06 5.31 8.28
N GLY A 126 7.08 3.98 8.06
CA GLY A 126 6.76 3.02 9.12
C GLY A 126 7.70 3.15 10.32
N LEU A 127 9.00 3.30 10.09
CA LEU A 127 10.00 3.44 11.14
C LEU A 127 9.80 4.72 11.97
N PHE A 128 9.50 5.85 11.32
CA PHE A 128 9.28 7.12 12.00
C PHE A 128 8.01 7.10 12.85
N TRP A 129 6.91 6.56 12.32
CA TRP A 129 5.67 6.43 13.10
C TRP A 129 5.79 5.40 14.22
N PHE A 130 6.48 4.28 13.96
CA PHE A 130 6.80 3.31 15.01
C PHE A 130 7.59 3.95 16.14
N THR A 131 8.62 4.74 15.81
CA THR A 131 9.43 5.45 16.82
C THR A 131 8.60 6.49 17.55
N TYR A 132 7.79 7.27 16.83
CA TYR A 132 6.90 8.29 17.40
C TYR A 132 5.96 7.71 18.46
N ALA A 133 5.48 6.48 18.26
CA ALA A 133 4.61 5.77 19.20
C ALA A 133 5.22 5.58 20.60
N PHE A 134 6.54 5.72 20.76
CA PHE A 134 7.23 5.58 22.05
C PHE A 134 7.73 6.91 22.63
N LEU A 135 7.57 8.06 21.95
CA LEU A 135 8.21 9.32 22.35
C LEU A 135 7.48 10.11 23.45
N LYS A 136 6.14 10.07 23.50
CA LYS A 136 5.35 10.75 24.54
C LYS A 136 4.86 9.75 25.58
N THR A 137 3.74 9.13 25.27
CA THR A 137 3.12 8.02 25.97
C THR A 137 3.08 6.88 24.99
N ILE A 138 3.32 5.66 25.47
CA ILE A 138 3.33 4.48 24.60
C ILE A 138 1.95 4.35 23.96
N ASP A 139 1.90 4.52 22.64
CA ASP A 139 0.72 4.30 21.82
C ASP A 139 0.84 2.94 21.12
N PRO A 140 0.23 1.88 21.65
CA PRO A 140 0.37 0.55 21.07
C PRO A 140 -0.26 0.44 19.69
N TYR A 141 -1.28 1.24 19.38
CA TYR A 141 -2.00 1.18 18.11
C TYR A 141 -1.15 1.78 16.99
N LEU A 142 -0.51 2.92 17.24
CA LEU A 142 0.47 3.45 16.30
C LEU A 142 1.67 2.52 16.13
N ALA A 143 2.14 1.88 17.22
CA ALA A 143 3.29 0.99 17.18
C ALA A 143 3.01 -0.29 16.36
N VAL A 144 1.88 -0.96 16.57
CA VAL A 144 1.59 -2.25 15.91
C VAL A 144 1.47 -2.07 14.40
N GLY A 145 0.60 -1.17 13.93
CA GLY A 145 0.39 -0.95 12.50
C GLY A 145 1.67 -0.51 11.79
N ASN A 146 2.37 0.49 12.31
CA ASN A 146 3.56 1.04 11.66
C ASN A 146 4.79 0.13 11.79
N GLY A 147 4.90 -0.65 12.86
CA GLY A 147 5.95 -1.66 13.01
C GLY A 147 5.83 -2.76 11.96
N ILE A 148 4.60 -3.26 11.72
CA ILE A 148 4.32 -4.19 10.61
C ILE A 148 4.66 -3.53 9.28
N GLY A 149 4.25 -2.28 9.07
CA GLY A 149 4.58 -1.51 7.86
C GLY A 149 6.08 -1.37 7.62
N ALA A 150 6.86 -1.06 8.65
CA ALA A 150 8.31 -0.97 8.57
C ALA A 150 8.91 -2.33 8.20
N LEU A 151 8.48 -3.42 8.85
CA LEU A 151 8.95 -4.77 8.52
C LEU A 151 8.67 -5.14 7.06
N LEU A 152 7.45 -4.85 6.57
CA LEU A 152 7.08 -5.12 5.18
C LEU A 152 7.81 -4.21 4.18
N GLY A 153 8.08 -2.95 4.54
CA GLY A 153 8.92 -2.04 3.78
C GLY A 153 10.36 -2.55 3.67
N LEU A 154 10.92 -3.06 4.77
CA LEU A 154 12.24 -3.68 4.78
C LEU A 154 12.29 -4.93 3.88
N ILE A 155 11.28 -5.79 3.95
CA ILE A 155 11.16 -6.95 3.05
C ILE A 155 11.17 -6.51 1.58
N GLN A 156 10.41 -5.46 1.22
CA GLN A 156 10.39 -4.92 -0.14
C GLN A 156 11.77 -4.41 -0.59
N LEU A 157 12.50 -3.72 0.28
CA LEU A 157 13.87 -3.26 0.00
C LEU A 157 14.83 -4.44 -0.24
N CYS A 158 14.78 -5.48 0.62
CA CYS A 158 15.58 -6.68 0.47
C CYS A 158 15.27 -7.41 -0.85
N VAL A 159 13.98 -7.56 -1.18
CA VAL A 159 13.54 -8.16 -2.45
C VAL A 159 14.03 -7.33 -3.64
N TYR A 160 13.92 -6.01 -3.58
CA TYR A 160 14.43 -5.12 -4.62
C TYR A 160 15.91 -5.35 -4.87
N VAL A 161 16.75 -5.27 -3.82
CA VAL A 161 18.21 -5.46 -3.92
C VAL A 161 18.53 -6.85 -4.48
N TYR A 162 17.89 -7.90 -3.97
CA TYR A 162 18.13 -9.25 -4.45
C TYR A 162 17.85 -9.39 -5.96
N PHE A 163 16.67 -8.97 -6.42
CA PHE A 163 16.32 -9.11 -7.84
C PHE A 163 17.01 -8.10 -8.76
N SER A 164 17.39 -6.91 -8.27
CA SER A 164 18.13 -5.92 -9.06
C SER A 164 19.57 -6.34 -9.34
N HIS A 165 20.22 -7.03 -8.39
CA HIS A 165 21.60 -7.49 -8.52
C HIS A 165 21.68 -8.89 -9.16
N PHE A 166 20.88 -9.86 -8.70
CA PHE A 166 20.96 -11.25 -9.18
C PHE A 166 20.03 -11.55 -10.38
N GLY A 167 18.98 -10.75 -10.60
CA GLY A 167 18.11 -10.87 -11.77
C GLY A 167 18.82 -10.47 -13.07
N LYS A 168 19.63 -9.40 -13.03
CA LYS A 168 20.45 -8.96 -14.17
C LYS A 168 21.51 -10.00 -14.55
N ALA A 169 22.11 -10.67 -13.57
CA ALA A 169 23.08 -11.74 -13.80
C ALA A 169 22.48 -12.96 -14.51
N ARG A 170 21.17 -13.23 -14.38
CA ARG A 170 20.49 -14.33 -15.11
C ARG A 170 20.07 -13.97 -16.52
N GLN A 171 19.74 -12.71 -16.80
CA GLN A 171 19.41 -12.26 -18.17
C GLN A 171 20.66 -12.17 -19.07
N GLY A 172 21.83 -11.85 -18.50
CA GLY A 172 23.11 -11.88 -19.23
C GLY A 172 23.65 -13.29 -19.52
N VAL A 173 22.98 -14.35 -19.05
CA VAL A 173 23.37 -15.77 -19.26
C VAL A 173 22.39 -16.50 -20.18
N MET A 174 21.40 -15.82 -20.78
CA MET A 174 20.75 -16.40 -21.95
C MET A 174 21.81 -16.53 -23.04
N PRO A 175 22.12 -17.74 -23.54
CA PRO A 175 23.05 -17.88 -24.64
C PRO A 175 22.54 -16.99 -25.77
N SER A 176 23.38 -16.06 -26.23
CA SER A 176 23.17 -15.38 -27.50
C SER A 176 22.67 -16.40 -28.51
N GLU A 177 21.52 -16.14 -29.13
CA GLU A 177 20.95 -16.99 -30.17
C GLU A 177 22.08 -17.54 -31.03
N VAL A 178 22.27 -18.85 -30.99
CA VAL A 178 23.27 -19.52 -31.83
C VAL A 178 22.91 -19.12 -33.26
N PRO A 179 23.79 -18.42 -34.00
CA PRO A 179 23.50 -18.08 -35.38
C PRO A 179 23.20 -19.37 -36.13
N LEU A 180 22.01 -19.43 -36.74
CA LEU A 180 21.52 -20.60 -37.48
C LEU A 180 22.47 -21.03 -38.61
N GLU A 181 23.42 -20.18 -38.98
CA GLU A 181 24.53 -20.49 -39.90
C GLU A 181 25.46 -21.62 -39.41
N SER A 182 25.51 -21.91 -38.11
CA SER A 182 26.35 -23.01 -37.59
C SER A 182 25.67 -24.38 -37.58
N ALA A 183 24.37 -24.47 -37.94
CA ALA A 183 23.64 -25.74 -37.96
C ALA A 183 23.78 -26.54 -39.26
N GLY A 184 24.37 -25.98 -40.33
CA GLY A 184 24.62 -26.71 -41.59
C GLY A 184 23.36 -27.22 -42.31
N ILE A 185 22.17 -26.69 -41.99
CA ILE A 185 20.92 -27.12 -42.61
C ILE A 185 20.62 -26.19 -43.80
N ASP A 186 20.94 -26.66 -44.99
CA ASP A 186 20.54 -26.04 -46.27
C ASP A 186 19.01 -26.19 -46.45
N TRP A 187 18.26 -25.15 -46.08
CA TRP A 187 16.81 -25.13 -46.27
C TRP A 187 16.49 -24.65 -47.69
N LYS A 188 15.94 -25.54 -48.53
CA LYS A 188 15.33 -25.17 -49.82
C LYS A 188 13.81 -25.07 -49.69
N PRO A 189 13.19 -23.93 -50.05
CA PRO A 189 11.73 -23.82 -50.12
C PRO A 189 11.20 -24.68 -51.26
N SER A 190 10.27 -25.59 -50.95
CA SER A 190 9.42 -26.24 -51.95
C SER A 190 8.34 -25.27 -52.43
N ALA A 191 8.27 -25.05 -53.73
CA ALA A 191 7.21 -24.24 -54.35
C ALA A 191 5.83 -24.90 -54.16
N PRO A 192 4.75 -24.11 -54.00
CA PRO A 192 3.41 -24.67 -53.89
C PRO A 192 2.95 -25.26 -55.23
N PRO A 193 2.19 -26.37 -55.22
CA PRO A 193 1.59 -26.92 -56.42
C PRO A 193 0.47 -26.01 -56.95
N LEU A 194 0.42 -25.88 -58.29
CA LEU A 194 -0.57 -25.12 -59.06
C LEU A 194 -2.00 -25.66 -58.88
#